data_AF-A0AAE1IHI2-F1
#
_entry.id   AF-A0AAE1IHI2-F1
#
_cell.length_a   1.000
_cell.length_b   1.000
_cell.length_c   1.000
_cell.angle_alpha   90.00
_cell.angle_beta   90.00
_cell.angle_gamma   90.00
#
_symmetry.space_group_name_H-M   'P 1'
#
loop_
_entity.id
_entity.type
_entity.pdbx_description
1 polymer ?
#
loop_
_entity_poly.entity_id
_entity_poly.type
_entity_poly.pdbx_seq_one_letter_code
_entity_poly.pdbx_strand_id
1 'polypeptide(L)'
;MAGGLVSTVVRLGDISYYMHPLNLSGSHLDIPTFDRDTAAEACTILTVDDQFPTASVLQTILDDFRTKADVWSRDFIGTIIVQTTETDLQLTENDKNILRSLGANDIRLFYDGAAEVQLPQGPYSCITVSFTKPIGCTPILQNAFIAATVPDDGDGFRSLDASAYGEQFPSALTVAVPSRLYYTKSYLKGLKTGASSRAYTELYPHKEESAALVKQLIDLGFAIVGKLKTTRFADSEWPTSDWVDYHGPWNPRGDGYLTPSGSSAGSASAVSTYTWLDTFGEHQITIGGSGNFRNETHAWSRKYHRNWDTIGGFVRTATEFKTLADALYDTAETECKTYEVRS
;
A
#
# COMPACT_ATOMS: atom_id res chain seq x y z
N MET A 1 -1.80 31.49 -10.23
CA MET A 1 -1.77 30.76 -8.95
C MET A 1 -1.39 29.34 -9.27
N ALA A 2 -0.29 28.82 -8.70
CA ALA A 2 0.09 27.43 -8.90
C ALA A 2 -1.03 26.55 -8.31
N GLY A 3 -1.70 25.77 -9.15
CA GLY A 3 -2.70 24.81 -8.69
C GLY A 3 -1.99 23.79 -7.82
N GLY A 4 -2.21 23.86 -6.50
CA GLY A 4 -1.67 22.85 -5.58
C GLY A 4 -2.29 21.49 -5.92
N LEU A 5 -1.47 20.44 -5.90
CA LEU A 5 -1.97 19.07 -6.01
C LEU A 5 -2.81 18.79 -4.76
N VAL A 6 -4.11 18.58 -4.95
CA VAL A 6 -5.04 18.28 -3.84
C VAL A 6 -5.25 16.77 -3.80
N SER A 7 -5.05 16.18 -2.62
CA SER A 7 -5.42 14.78 -2.38
C SER A 7 -6.88 14.70 -1.94
N THR A 8 -7.59 13.64 -2.30
CA THR A 8 -9.00 13.46 -1.93
C THR A 8 -9.29 12.03 -1.53
N VAL A 9 -10.39 11.82 -0.81
CA VAL A 9 -10.96 10.50 -0.52
C VAL A 9 -12.29 10.39 -1.23
N VAL A 10 -12.46 9.35 -2.03
CA VAL A 10 -13.68 9.08 -2.78
C VAL A 10 -14.20 7.73 -2.38
N ARG A 11 -15.52 7.58 -2.34
CA ARG A 11 -16.20 6.32 -2.05
C ARG A 11 -16.77 5.73 -3.33
N LEU A 12 -16.40 4.50 -3.64
CA LEU A 12 -16.98 3.71 -4.72
C LEU A 12 -17.62 2.48 -4.08
N GLY A 13 -18.96 2.43 -4.13
CA GLY A 13 -19.72 1.46 -3.36
C GLY A 13 -19.47 1.58 -1.86
N ASP A 14 -19.00 0.51 -1.24
CA ASP A 14 -18.68 0.45 0.18
C ASP A 14 -17.20 0.66 0.51
N ILE A 15 -16.36 0.83 -0.51
CA ILE A 15 -14.92 0.99 -0.35
C ILE A 15 -14.55 2.46 -0.56
N SER A 16 -13.72 2.98 0.34
CA SER A 16 -13.10 4.29 0.15
C SER A 16 -11.73 4.15 -0.49
N TYR A 17 -11.38 5.14 -1.31
CA TYR A 17 -10.11 5.21 -2.03
C TYR A 17 -9.49 6.56 -1.77
N TYR A 18 -8.21 6.55 -1.42
CA TYR A 18 -7.38 7.72 -1.38
C TYR A 18 -6.79 7.97 -2.76
N MET A 19 -6.94 9.19 -3.25
CA MET A 19 -6.46 9.62 -4.56
C MET A 19 -5.45 10.74 -4.36
N HIS A 20 -4.24 10.51 -4.88
CA HIS A 20 -3.19 11.52 -4.95
C HIS A 20 -2.79 11.71 -6.41
N PRO A 21 -2.81 12.95 -6.94
CA PRO A 21 -2.33 13.27 -8.27
C PRO A 21 -0.96 12.65 -8.55
N LEU A 22 -0.79 11.95 -9.67
CA LEU A 22 0.55 11.54 -10.10
C LEU A 22 1.26 12.75 -10.69
N ASN A 23 2.43 13.11 -10.14
CA ASN A 23 3.36 14.02 -10.81
C ASN A 23 4.00 13.31 -12.00
N LEU A 24 3.24 13.21 -13.10
CA LEU A 24 3.76 12.76 -14.39
C LEU A 24 4.66 13.89 -14.91
N SER A 25 5.94 13.83 -14.54
CA SER A 25 6.99 14.73 -15.01
C SER A 25 7.27 14.43 -16.48
N GLY A 26 6.36 14.83 -17.35
CA GLY A 26 6.40 14.58 -18.78
C GLY A 26 5.35 15.44 -19.46
N SER A 27 5.78 16.27 -20.40
CA SER A 27 4.92 17.16 -21.18
C SER A 27 3.78 16.41 -21.86
N HIS A 28 2.55 16.89 -21.68
CA HIS A 28 1.37 16.59 -22.51
C HIS A 28 1.07 15.09 -22.73
N LEU A 29 0.59 14.41 -21.68
CA LEU A 29 -0.42 13.39 -21.94
C LEU A 29 -1.68 14.16 -22.39
N ASP A 30 -2.16 13.93 -23.61
CA ASP A 30 -3.51 14.35 -24.03
C ASP A 30 -4.52 13.47 -23.30
N ILE A 31 -4.64 13.69 -21.99
CA ILE A 31 -5.48 12.91 -21.10
C ILE A 31 -6.93 13.11 -21.56
N PRO A 32 -7.71 12.03 -21.77
CA PRO A 32 -9.10 12.16 -22.17
C PRO A 32 -9.84 13.03 -21.14
N THR A 33 -10.30 14.21 -21.54
CA THR A 33 -11.06 15.09 -20.67
C THR A 33 -12.46 14.51 -20.46
N PHE A 34 -12.83 14.28 -19.21
CA PHE A 34 -14.17 13.83 -18.86
C PHE A 34 -15.09 15.06 -18.82
N ASP A 35 -16.07 15.13 -19.73
CA ASP A 35 -17.11 16.18 -19.78
C ASP A 35 -18.15 16.06 -18.63
N ARG A 36 -17.70 15.69 -17.42
CA ARG A 36 -18.58 15.50 -16.25
C ARG A 36 -18.11 16.39 -15.11
N ASP A 37 -19.08 17.02 -14.43
CA ASP A 37 -18.90 17.83 -13.21
C ASP A 37 -18.48 17.00 -11.97
N THR A 38 -17.87 15.82 -12.17
CA THR A 38 -17.42 14.93 -11.10
C THR A 38 -15.95 15.14 -10.81
N ALA A 39 -15.61 15.37 -9.54
CA ALA A 39 -14.24 15.64 -9.10
C ALA A 39 -13.27 14.47 -9.36
N ALA A 40 -13.76 13.22 -9.40
CA ALA A 40 -13.01 12.04 -9.78
C ALA A 40 -13.95 10.91 -10.24
N GLU A 41 -13.54 10.11 -11.22
CA GLU A 41 -14.26 8.94 -11.72
C GLU A 41 -13.37 7.69 -11.70
N ALA A 42 -13.92 6.54 -11.30
CA ALA A 42 -13.21 5.27 -11.33
C ALA A 42 -13.12 4.75 -12.76
N CYS A 43 -11.93 4.34 -13.20
CA CYS A 43 -11.71 3.90 -14.56
C CYS A 43 -10.74 2.71 -14.61
N THR A 44 -10.85 1.84 -15.61
CA THR A 44 -9.88 0.74 -15.85
C THR A 44 -9.13 1.02 -17.14
N ILE A 45 -7.80 1.04 -17.09
CA ILE A 45 -6.95 1.15 -18.27
C ILE A 45 -6.63 -0.27 -18.77
N LEU A 46 -6.84 -0.49 -20.06
CA LEU A 46 -6.51 -1.73 -20.76
C LEU A 46 -5.57 -1.41 -21.92
N THR A 47 -4.42 -2.08 -21.97
CA THR A 47 -3.45 -1.92 -23.07
C THR A 47 -3.80 -2.85 -24.22
N VAL A 48 -3.84 -2.31 -25.44
CA VAL A 48 -4.09 -3.05 -26.69
C VAL A 48 -3.06 -2.62 -27.73
N ASP A 49 -2.11 -3.51 -28.04
CA ASP A 49 -0.99 -3.21 -28.93
C ASP A 49 -1.20 -3.75 -30.36
N ASP A 50 -2.18 -4.66 -30.58
CA ASP A 50 -2.47 -5.28 -31.87
C ASP A 50 -3.99 -5.41 -32.13
N GLN A 51 -4.49 -6.65 -32.26
CA GLN A 51 -5.91 -6.94 -32.44
C GLN A 51 -6.67 -6.76 -31.13
N PHE A 52 -7.87 -6.20 -31.24
CA PHE A 52 -8.75 -6.03 -30.08
C PHE A 52 -9.07 -7.40 -29.44
N PRO A 53 -8.82 -7.60 -28.13
CA PRO A 53 -8.98 -8.91 -27.53
C PRO A 53 -10.44 -9.38 -27.48
N THR A 54 -10.65 -10.70 -27.49
CA THR A 54 -11.99 -11.27 -27.34
C THR A 54 -12.55 -11.04 -25.94
N ALA A 55 -13.88 -11.13 -25.78
CA ALA A 55 -14.55 -11.02 -24.49
C ALA A 55 -13.96 -11.97 -23.43
N SER A 56 -13.60 -13.20 -23.82
CA SER A 56 -13.01 -14.19 -22.90
C SER A 56 -11.62 -13.80 -22.39
N VAL A 57 -10.80 -13.18 -23.24
CA VAL A 57 -9.46 -12.71 -22.88
C VAL A 57 -9.57 -11.51 -21.96
N LEU A 58 -10.44 -10.55 -22.28
CA LEU A 58 -10.68 -9.39 -21.42
C LEU A 58 -11.26 -9.79 -20.07
N GLN A 59 -12.20 -10.74 -20.04
CA GLN A 59 -12.74 -11.27 -18.79
C GLN A 59 -11.63 -11.89 -17.92
N THR A 60 -10.69 -12.62 -18.54
CA THR A 60 -9.54 -13.19 -17.84
C THR A 60 -8.62 -12.10 -17.27
N ILE A 61 -8.34 -11.03 -18.02
CA ILE A 61 -7.55 -9.88 -17.54
C ILE A 61 -8.25 -9.20 -16.34
N LEU A 62 -9.56 -8.99 -16.42
CA LEU A 62 -10.34 -8.37 -15.33
C LEU A 62 -10.43 -9.27 -14.10
N ASP A 63 -10.58 -10.58 -14.30
CA ASP A 63 -10.53 -11.54 -13.20
C ASP A 63 -9.14 -11.57 -12.56
N ASP A 64 -8.07 -11.42 -13.35
CA ASP A 64 -6.69 -11.31 -12.86
C ASP A 64 -6.50 -10.04 -12.01
N PHE A 65 -7.05 -8.90 -12.42
CA PHE A 65 -7.07 -7.69 -11.59
C PHE A 65 -7.81 -7.92 -10.28
N ARG A 66 -8.94 -8.63 -10.29
CA ARG A 66 -9.65 -8.95 -9.05
C ARG A 66 -8.84 -9.87 -8.12
N THR A 67 -8.03 -10.79 -8.66
CA THR A 67 -7.25 -11.72 -7.84
C THR A 67 -5.93 -11.14 -7.37
N LYS A 68 -5.27 -10.30 -8.18
CA LYS A 68 -3.93 -9.77 -7.91
C LYS A 68 -3.93 -8.33 -7.39
N ALA A 69 -5.01 -7.58 -7.58
CA ALA A 69 -5.12 -6.20 -7.13
C ALA A 69 -6.11 -6.08 -5.97
N ASP A 70 -5.59 -5.79 -4.78
CA ASP A 70 -6.40 -5.54 -3.56
C ASP A 70 -7.32 -4.31 -3.68
N VAL A 71 -7.17 -3.52 -4.74
CA VAL A 71 -7.86 -2.24 -4.96
C VAL A 71 -8.94 -2.33 -6.06
N TRP A 72 -8.83 -3.28 -6.99
CA TRP A 72 -9.78 -3.34 -8.11
C TRP A 72 -11.12 -3.95 -7.67
N SER A 73 -12.21 -3.29 -8.04
CA SER A 73 -13.58 -3.81 -7.87
C SER A 73 -14.37 -3.62 -9.16
N ARG A 74 -15.52 -4.27 -9.29
CA ARG A 74 -16.38 -4.10 -10.47
C ARG A 74 -16.81 -2.65 -10.70
N ASP A 75 -16.79 -1.80 -9.68
CA ASP A 75 -17.13 -0.38 -9.84
C ASP A 75 -16.14 0.38 -10.74
N PHE A 76 -14.91 -0.13 -10.92
CA PHE A 76 -13.92 0.42 -11.87
C PHE A 76 -14.19 0.08 -13.33
N ILE A 77 -15.14 -0.82 -13.64
CA ILE A 77 -15.43 -1.22 -15.02
C ILE A 77 -16.34 -0.23 -15.74
N GLY A 78 -17.05 0.64 -14.99
CA GLY A 78 -18.02 1.56 -15.57
C GLY A 78 -17.42 2.44 -16.66
N THR A 79 -16.14 2.76 -16.54
CA THR A 79 -15.36 3.51 -17.54
C THR A 79 -14.11 2.72 -17.91
N ILE A 80 -14.00 2.34 -19.18
CA ILE A 80 -12.81 1.66 -19.73
C ILE A 80 -12.06 2.59 -20.66
N ILE A 81 -10.75 2.66 -20.46
CA ILE A 81 -9.83 3.40 -21.32
C ILE A 81 -8.94 2.38 -22.00
N VAL A 82 -9.10 2.27 -23.31
CA VAL A 82 -8.23 1.46 -24.14
C VAL A 82 -7.02 2.31 -24.49
N GLN A 83 -5.85 1.89 -24.02
CA GLN A 83 -4.57 2.51 -24.34
C GLN A 83 -3.90 1.72 -25.46
N THR A 84 -3.36 2.42 -26.45
CA THR A 84 -2.64 1.81 -27.57
C THR A 84 -1.50 2.71 -28.05
N THR A 85 -0.44 2.11 -28.58
CA THR A 85 0.62 2.83 -29.31
C THR A 85 0.31 2.96 -30.80
N GLU A 86 -0.68 2.22 -31.30
CA GLU A 86 -1.06 2.20 -32.72
C GLU A 86 -1.97 3.40 -33.03
N THR A 87 -1.43 4.43 -33.69
CA THR A 87 -2.16 5.68 -33.99
C THR A 87 -3.33 5.47 -34.95
N ASP A 88 -3.32 4.38 -35.71
CA ASP A 88 -4.35 4.06 -36.70
C ASP A 88 -5.44 3.11 -36.13
N LEU A 89 -5.28 2.61 -34.90
CA LEU A 89 -6.27 1.75 -34.27
C LEU A 89 -7.56 2.54 -34.03
N GLN A 90 -8.69 2.01 -34.49
CA GLN A 90 -10.01 2.56 -34.21
C GLN A 90 -10.87 1.47 -33.59
N LEU A 91 -11.52 1.78 -32.47
CA LEU A 91 -12.46 0.84 -31.84
C LEU A 91 -13.70 0.69 -32.71
N THR A 92 -13.91 -0.51 -33.24
CA THR A 92 -15.13 -0.86 -33.98
C THR A 92 -16.32 -0.94 -33.01
N GLU A 93 -17.55 -0.88 -33.55
CA GLU A 93 -18.73 -1.11 -32.69
C GLU A 93 -18.76 -2.52 -32.10
N ASN A 94 -18.15 -3.50 -32.76
CA ASN A 94 -18.02 -4.84 -32.19
C ASN A 94 -17.13 -4.84 -30.94
N ASP A 95 -16.00 -4.12 -30.98
CA ASP A 95 -15.07 -3.99 -29.85
C ASP A 95 -15.75 -3.29 -28.67
N LYS A 96 -16.50 -2.21 -28.94
CA LYS A 96 -17.29 -1.52 -27.92
C LYS A 96 -18.40 -2.40 -27.35
N ASN A 97 -19.05 -3.23 -28.16
CA ASN A 97 -20.08 -4.16 -27.69
C ASN A 97 -19.50 -5.26 -26.80
N ILE A 98 -18.28 -5.73 -27.10
CA ILE A 98 -17.54 -6.63 -26.21
C ILE A 98 -17.33 -5.97 -24.85
N LEU A 99 -16.80 -4.73 -24.80
CA LEU A 99 -16.58 -4.01 -23.54
C LEU A 99 -17.88 -3.73 -22.77
N ARG A 100 -18.95 -3.33 -23.48
CA ARG A 100 -20.29 -3.15 -22.89
C ARG A 100 -20.82 -4.44 -22.29
N SER A 101 -20.58 -5.59 -22.92
CA SER A 101 -21.00 -6.90 -22.40
C SER A 101 -20.30 -7.27 -21.09
N LEU A 102 -19.12 -6.72 -20.82
CA LEU A 102 -18.39 -6.89 -19.57
C LEU A 102 -18.84 -5.91 -18.49
N GLY A 103 -19.57 -4.84 -18.84
CA GLY A 103 -20.14 -3.86 -17.92
C GLY A 103 -19.70 -2.42 -18.14
N ALA A 104 -18.94 -2.13 -19.20
CA ALA A 104 -18.49 -0.77 -19.50
C ALA A 104 -19.65 0.11 -20.01
N ASN A 105 -19.78 1.29 -19.41
CA ASN A 105 -20.77 2.30 -19.80
C ASN A 105 -20.14 3.42 -20.63
N ASP A 106 -18.95 3.88 -20.21
CA ASP A 106 -18.12 4.82 -20.99
C ASP A 106 -16.87 4.10 -21.50
N ILE A 107 -16.55 4.29 -22.78
CA ILE A 107 -15.43 3.63 -23.45
C ILE A 107 -14.67 4.68 -24.21
N ARG A 108 -13.39 4.82 -23.88
CA ARG A 108 -12.50 5.82 -24.50
C ARG A 108 -11.27 5.15 -25.06
N LEU A 109 -10.75 5.72 -26.14
CA LEU A 109 -9.49 5.32 -26.74
C LEU A 109 -8.46 6.41 -26.44
N PHE A 110 -7.29 6.00 -25.97
CA PHE A 110 -6.17 6.86 -25.63
C PHE A 110 -4.95 6.39 -26.42
N TYR A 111 -4.44 7.28 -27.28
CA TYR A 111 -3.24 7.02 -28.06
C TYR A 111 -2.01 7.49 -27.28
N ASP A 112 -1.14 6.57 -26.95
CA ASP A 112 0.11 6.87 -26.26
C ASP A 112 1.20 7.19 -27.29
N GLY A 113 1.32 8.48 -27.63
CA GLY A 113 2.22 8.97 -28.67
C GLY A 113 3.71 9.02 -28.30
N ALA A 114 4.07 8.74 -27.04
CA ALA A 114 5.46 8.82 -26.57
C ALA A 114 5.84 7.55 -25.79
N ALA A 115 6.72 6.74 -26.37
CA ALA A 115 7.23 5.46 -25.83
C ALA A 115 7.94 5.53 -24.46
N GLU A 116 7.97 6.69 -23.78
CA GLU A 116 8.69 6.86 -22.52
C GLU A 116 7.84 6.62 -21.26
N VAL A 117 6.49 6.65 -21.30
CA VAL A 117 5.67 6.35 -20.10
C VAL A 117 4.32 5.70 -20.44
N GLN A 118 4.31 4.44 -20.87
CA GLN A 118 3.08 3.65 -20.94
C GLN A 118 2.51 3.47 -19.52
N LEU A 119 1.24 3.84 -19.30
CA LEU A 119 0.57 3.58 -18.02
C LEU A 119 0.33 2.07 -17.89
N PRO A 120 0.72 1.43 -16.78
CA PRO A 120 0.43 0.02 -16.57
C PRO A 120 -1.08 -0.22 -16.57
N GLN A 121 -1.55 -1.30 -17.19
CA GLN A 121 -2.97 -1.67 -17.15
C GLN A 121 -3.49 -1.87 -15.72
N GLY A 122 -4.77 -1.59 -15.47
CA GLY A 122 -5.43 -1.81 -14.17
C GLY A 122 -6.35 -0.66 -13.72
N PRO A 123 -6.72 -0.60 -12.42
CA PRO A 123 -7.59 0.44 -11.88
C PRO A 123 -6.89 1.80 -11.80
N TYR A 124 -7.56 2.84 -12.29
CA TYR A 124 -7.18 4.24 -12.18
C TYR A 124 -8.36 5.07 -11.66
N SER A 125 -8.06 6.27 -11.19
CA SER A 125 -9.06 7.30 -10.96
C SER A 125 -8.74 8.49 -11.83
N CYS A 126 -9.74 8.86 -12.62
CA CYS A 126 -9.73 9.93 -13.57
C CYS A 126 -10.15 11.22 -12.85
N ILE A 127 -9.20 12.11 -12.56
CA ILE A 127 -9.46 13.48 -12.09
C ILE A 127 -9.47 14.37 -13.35
N THR A 128 -10.26 15.44 -13.39
CA THR A 128 -10.57 16.30 -14.56
C THR A 128 -9.39 16.60 -15.51
N VAL A 129 -8.14 16.56 -15.04
CA VAL A 129 -6.92 16.80 -15.82
C VAL A 129 -5.80 15.77 -15.58
N SER A 130 -6.03 14.67 -14.87
CA SER A 130 -4.97 13.69 -14.55
C SER A 130 -5.49 12.28 -14.22
N PHE A 131 -4.66 11.27 -14.48
CA PHE A 131 -4.83 9.93 -13.92
C PHE A 131 -4.15 9.82 -12.56
N THR A 132 -4.82 9.14 -11.64
CA THR A 132 -4.27 8.80 -10.32
C THR A 132 -4.40 7.31 -10.08
N LYS A 133 -3.37 6.71 -9.49
CA LYS A 133 -3.45 5.33 -9.03
C LYS A 133 -4.32 5.33 -7.76
N PRO A 134 -5.48 4.64 -7.74
CA PRO A 134 -6.30 4.53 -6.55
C PRO A 134 -5.53 3.75 -5.49
N ILE A 135 -5.61 4.23 -4.26
CA ILE A 135 -5.08 3.54 -3.09
C ILE A 135 -6.28 3.16 -2.23
N GLY A 136 -6.49 1.86 -2.01
CA GLY A 136 -7.62 1.39 -1.21
C GLY A 136 -7.49 1.82 0.25
N CYS A 137 -8.58 2.25 0.87
CA CYS A 137 -8.60 2.61 2.29
C CYS A 137 -9.22 1.47 3.10
N THR A 138 -8.53 1.02 4.15
CA THR A 138 -9.01 -0.03 5.05
C THR A 138 -9.03 0.45 6.51
N PRO A 139 -10.12 0.23 7.27
CA PRO A 139 -10.15 0.57 8.69
C PRO A 139 -9.35 -0.45 9.53
N ILE A 140 -8.59 0.06 10.51
CA ILE A 140 -7.75 -0.73 11.43
C ILE A 140 -8.46 -0.92 12.77
N LEU A 141 -9.20 -2.03 12.90
CA LEU A 141 -10.07 -2.30 14.05
C LEU A 141 -9.30 -2.64 15.35
N GLN A 142 -8.09 -3.16 15.27
CA GLN A 142 -7.28 -3.60 16.41
C GLN A 142 -6.36 -2.49 16.91
N ASN A 143 -6.46 -1.29 16.34
CA ASN A 143 -5.68 -0.13 16.75
C ASN A 143 -4.16 -0.40 16.79
N ALA A 144 -3.69 -1.25 15.87
CA ALA A 144 -2.32 -1.77 15.82
C ALA A 144 -1.29 -0.77 15.27
N PHE A 145 -1.75 0.18 14.46
CA PHE A 145 -0.91 1.17 13.80
C PHE A 145 -0.77 2.43 14.66
N ILE A 146 0.43 3.01 14.67
CA ILE A 146 0.68 4.34 15.25
C ILE A 146 0.47 5.45 14.21
N ALA A 147 0.74 5.15 12.95
CA ALA A 147 0.52 6.05 11.82
C ALA A 147 0.28 5.24 10.54
N ALA A 148 -0.77 5.62 9.81
CA ALA A 148 -1.00 5.21 8.44
C ALA A 148 -0.14 6.06 7.50
N THR A 149 0.35 5.46 6.42
CA THR A 149 1.33 6.13 5.54
C THR A 149 0.97 5.99 4.09
N VAL A 150 1.34 6.98 3.29
CA VAL A 150 1.30 6.93 1.82
C VAL A 150 2.65 7.34 1.26
N PRO A 151 3.05 6.83 0.08
CA PRO A 151 4.18 7.38 -0.65
C PRO A 151 4.00 8.89 -0.85
N ASP A 152 5.10 9.61 -0.72
CA ASP A 152 5.17 11.01 -1.10
C ASP A 152 5.48 11.13 -2.61
N ASP A 153 5.39 12.34 -3.17
CA ASP A 153 5.66 12.59 -4.60
C ASP A 153 7.11 12.28 -5.03
N GLY A 154 8.01 12.07 -4.07
CA GLY A 154 9.38 11.57 -4.29
C GLY A 154 9.53 10.08 -3.98
N ASP A 155 10.67 9.73 -3.39
CA ASP A 155 11.00 8.38 -2.91
C ASP A 155 10.75 8.23 -1.39
N GLY A 156 9.95 9.11 -0.79
CA GLY A 156 9.66 9.18 0.64
C GLY A 156 8.27 8.68 1.03
N PHE A 157 7.93 8.84 2.31
CA PHE A 157 6.58 8.65 2.83
C PHE A 157 6.12 9.86 3.64
N ARG A 158 4.80 10.05 3.66
CA ARG A 158 4.10 10.98 4.55
C ARG A 158 2.94 10.30 5.28
N SER A 159 2.44 10.97 6.31
CA SER A 159 1.23 10.55 7.01
C SER A 159 0.04 10.57 6.05
N LEU A 160 -0.86 9.58 6.18
CA LEU A 160 -2.16 9.64 5.54
C LEU A 160 -3.07 10.58 6.34
N ASP A 161 -3.30 11.77 5.82
CA ASP A 161 -4.14 12.80 6.46
C ASP A 161 -5.59 12.69 5.97
N ALA A 162 -6.20 11.51 6.18
CA ALA A 162 -7.55 11.20 5.73
C ALA A 162 -8.26 10.24 6.69
N SER A 163 -9.58 10.42 6.83
CA SER A 163 -10.49 9.49 7.52
C SER A 163 -11.60 9.09 6.55
N ALA A 164 -11.78 7.78 6.37
CA ALA A 164 -12.73 7.23 5.40
C ALA A 164 -13.98 6.62 6.05
N TYR A 165 -13.85 6.08 7.26
CA TYR A 165 -14.89 5.24 7.89
C TYR A 165 -15.30 5.73 9.28
N GLY A 166 -15.24 7.04 9.53
CA GLY A 166 -15.43 7.61 10.88
C GLY A 166 -16.77 7.28 11.55
N GLU A 167 -17.87 7.16 10.79
CA GLU A 167 -19.17 6.78 11.39
C GLU A 167 -19.23 5.31 11.78
N GLN A 168 -18.61 4.44 10.98
CA GLN A 168 -18.66 2.98 11.16
C GLN A 168 -17.60 2.52 12.19
N PHE A 169 -16.44 3.16 12.18
CA PHE A 169 -15.28 2.82 13.00
C PHE A 169 -14.62 4.10 13.56
N PRO A 170 -15.28 4.80 14.49
CA PRO A 170 -14.86 6.13 14.96
C PRO A 170 -13.50 6.18 15.66
N SER A 171 -13.02 5.04 16.16
CA SER A 171 -11.73 4.91 16.83
C SER A 171 -10.65 4.25 15.96
N ALA A 172 -10.98 3.85 14.73
CA ALA A 172 -10.06 3.16 13.85
C ALA A 172 -9.29 4.15 12.97
N LEU A 173 -7.97 3.94 12.87
CA LEU A 173 -7.19 4.57 11.81
C LEU A 173 -7.60 3.98 10.46
N THR A 174 -7.61 4.81 9.43
CA THR A 174 -7.69 4.35 8.04
C THR A 174 -6.26 4.14 7.53
N VAL A 175 -5.96 2.98 6.96
CA VAL A 175 -4.68 2.70 6.29
C VAL A 175 -4.88 2.67 4.78
N ALA A 176 -3.97 3.32 4.08
CA ALA A 176 -3.84 3.28 2.64
C ALA A 176 -3.10 2.00 2.22
N VAL A 177 -3.77 1.19 1.41
CA VAL A 177 -3.26 -0.06 0.86
C VAL A 177 -3.01 0.17 -0.63
N PRO A 178 -1.76 0.34 -1.06
CA PRO A 178 -1.45 0.55 -2.47
C PRO A 178 -1.75 -0.73 -3.26
N SER A 179 -2.22 -0.57 -4.49
CA SER A 179 -2.39 -1.72 -5.39
C SER A 179 -1.05 -2.38 -5.67
N ARG A 180 -1.03 -3.71 -5.56
CA ARG A 180 0.13 -4.57 -5.86
C ARG A 180 0.58 -4.44 -7.32
N LEU A 181 -0.34 -4.08 -8.23
CA LEU A 181 -0.06 -3.81 -9.64
C LEU A 181 0.89 -2.62 -9.86
N TYR A 182 0.96 -1.71 -8.90
CA TYR A 182 1.64 -0.43 -9.06
C TYR A 182 2.81 -0.25 -8.10
N TYR A 183 3.36 -1.35 -7.58
CA TYR A 183 4.47 -1.29 -6.64
C TYR A 183 5.65 -0.51 -7.22
N THR A 184 6.01 0.57 -6.53
CA THR A 184 7.24 1.32 -6.76
C THR A 184 8.04 1.31 -5.46
N LYS A 185 9.37 1.17 -5.56
CA LYS A 185 10.24 1.26 -4.39
C LYS A 185 10.16 2.65 -3.78
N SER A 186 9.78 2.73 -2.50
CA SER A 186 9.75 3.97 -1.71
C SER A 186 10.44 3.73 -0.38
N TYR A 187 11.25 4.68 0.07
CA TYR A 187 11.99 4.62 1.33
C TYR A 187 11.24 5.36 2.43
N LEU A 188 11.12 4.76 3.62
CA LEU A 188 10.48 5.30 4.83
C LEU A 188 11.14 6.57 5.44
N LYS A 189 11.77 7.42 4.63
CA LYS A 189 12.17 8.78 4.99
C LYS A 189 10.96 9.73 4.96
N GLY A 190 11.05 10.86 5.65
CA GLY A 190 9.96 11.84 5.76
C GLY A 190 9.00 11.61 6.93
N LEU A 191 9.05 10.45 7.58
CA LEU A 191 8.23 10.13 8.75
C LEU A 191 8.98 10.28 10.07
N LYS A 192 8.26 10.72 11.11
CA LYS A 192 8.75 10.68 12.49
C LYS A 192 8.79 9.24 13.01
N THR A 193 9.77 8.97 13.87
CA THR A 193 9.85 7.71 14.62
C THR A 193 9.84 8.03 16.10
N GLY A 194 8.70 7.78 16.72
CA GLY A 194 8.39 8.24 18.08
C GLY A 194 8.71 7.27 19.21
N ALA A 195 9.02 6.00 18.89
CA ALA A 195 9.17 4.91 19.87
C ALA A 195 8.00 4.84 20.88
N SER A 196 6.78 5.09 20.42
CA SER A 196 5.57 5.20 21.24
C SER A 196 5.67 6.18 22.42
N SER A 197 6.44 7.26 22.29
CA SER A 197 6.45 8.38 23.22
C SER A 197 6.03 9.68 22.53
N ARG A 198 5.06 10.40 23.11
CA ARG A 198 4.61 11.70 22.59
C ARG A 198 5.74 12.74 22.67
N ALA A 199 6.41 12.81 23.82
CA ALA A 199 7.53 13.74 24.04
C ALA A 199 8.70 13.48 23.08
N TYR A 200 9.06 12.21 22.85
CA TYR A 200 10.12 11.86 21.88
C TYR A 200 9.73 12.22 20.44
N THR A 201 8.45 12.00 20.08
CA THR A 201 7.91 12.37 18.77
C THR A 201 7.92 13.88 18.56
N GLU A 202 7.63 14.66 19.59
CA GLU A 202 7.68 16.12 19.54
C GLU A 202 9.12 16.63 19.40
N LEU A 203 10.03 16.09 20.21
CA LEU A 203 11.42 16.54 20.31
C LEU A 203 12.21 16.38 19.01
N TYR A 204 12.00 15.28 18.28
CA TYR A 204 12.80 14.96 17.09
C TYR A 204 12.06 15.24 15.78
N PRO A 205 12.77 15.75 14.76
CA PRO A 205 12.23 15.86 13.41
C PRO A 205 12.06 14.47 12.76
N HIS A 206 11.47 14.46 11.57
CA HIS A 206 11.46 13.25 10.75
C HIS A 206 12.89 12.82 10.38
N LYS A 207 13.03 11.56 9.94
CA LYS A 207 14.32 11.05 9.47
C LYS A 207 14.42 11.28 7.96
N GLU A 208 15.56 11.82 7.52
CA GLU A 208 15.91 11.99 6.10
C GLU A 208 16.29 10.68 5.42
N GLU A 209 16.57 9.64 6.21
CA GLU A 209 16.97 8.34 5.71
C GLU A 209 16.19 7.22 6.39
N SER A 210 15.90 6.19 5.60
CA SER A 210 15.42 4.91 6.12
C SER A 210 16.52 4.17 6.87
N ALA A 211 16.14 3.38 7.88
CA ALA A 211 17.07 2.46 8.52
C ALA A 211 17.61 1.45 7.49
N ALA A 212 18.87 1.02 7.65
CA ALA A 212 19.53 0.12 6.69
C ALA A 212 18.70 -1.15 6.40
N LEU A 213 18.16 -1.78 7.45
CA LEU A 213 17.28 -2.94 7.31
C LEU A 213 16.01 -2.64 6.52
N VAL A 214 15.42 -1.45 6.72
CA VAL A 214 14.22 -1.04 5.99
C VAL A 214 14.54 -0.85 4.51
N LYS A 215 15.69 -0.24 4.19
CA LYS A 215 16.18 -0.13 2.80
C LYS A 215 16.33 -1.52 2.18
N GLN A 216 17.01 -2.46 2.85
CA GLN A 216 17.17 -3.83 2.37
C GLN A 216 15.83 -4.53 2.10
N LEU A 217 14.86 -4.40 3.01
CA LEU A 217 13.55 -5.00 2.81
C LEU A 217 12.83 -4.35 1.61
N ILE A 218 12.87 -3.03 1.46
CA ILE A 218 12.32 -2.38 0.26
C ILE A 218 13.03 -2.87 -1.00
N ASP A 219 14.35 -3.07 -0.93
CA ASP A 219 15.14 -3.53 -2.07
C ASP A 219 14.76 -4.94 -2.53
N LEU A 220 14.34 -5.79 -1.59
CA LEU A 220 13.78 -7.12 -1.83
C LEU A 220 12.32 -7.11 -2.32
N GLY A 221 11.71 -5.94 -2.54
CA GLY A 221 10.39 -5.80 -3.16
C GLY A 221 9.24 -5.59 -2.17
N PHE A 222 9.53 -5.28 -0.91
CA PHE A 222 8.47 -5.08 0.06
C PHE A 222 7.89 -3.66 0.03
N ALA A 223 6.55 -3.54 0.13
CA ALA A 223 5.88 -2.27 0.34
C ALA A 223 5.68 -1.99 1.83
N ILE A 224 5.68 -0.71 2.21
CA ILE A 224 5.41 -0.30 3.58
C ILE A 224 4.05 0.37 3.62
N VAL A 225 3.19 -0.06 4.53
CA VAL A 225 1.81 0.45 4.67
C VAL A 225 1.56 1.24 5.95
N GLY A 226 2.49 1.15 6.90
CA GLY A 226 2.44 2.00 8.08
C GLY A 226 3.47 1.66 9.14
N LYS A 227 3.45 2.48 10.21
CA LYS A 227 4.21 2.23 11.43
C LYS A 227 3.29 1.62 12.46
N LEU A 228 3.79 0.63 13.19
CA LEU A 228 3.03 -0.06 14.23
C LEU A 228 3.35 0.44 15.62
N LYS A 229 2.42 0.20 16.53
CA LYS A 229 2.59 0.46 17.95
C LYS A 229 3.53 -0.56 18.59
N THR A 230 4.38 -0.04 19.47
CA THR A 230 5.19 -0.81 20.41
C THR A 230 4.97 -0.24 21.82
N THR A 231 5.39 -0.95 22.87
CA THR A 231 5.54 -0.31 24.18
C THR A 231 6.58 0.81 24.08
N ARG A 232 6.46 1.84 24.92
CA ARG A 232 7.37 2.99 24.90
C ARG A 232 8.82 2.54 25.02
N PHE A 233 9.65 2.93 24.05
CA PHE A 233 11.05 2.49 23.93
C PHE A 233 11.29 0.98 24.04
N ALA A 234 10.31 0.17 23.67
CA ALA A 234 10.33 -1.29 23.85
C ALA A 234 10.49 -1.75 25.31
N ASP A 235 10.08 -0.93 26.27
CA ASP A 235 10.10 -1.22 27.71
C ASP A 235 8.99 -2.20 28.12
N SER A 236 9.06 -2.71 29.35
CA SER A 236 8.03 -3.58 29.91
C SER A 236 6.83 -2.74 30.37
N GLU A 237 5.80 -2.67 29.51
CA GLU A 237 4.55 -1.96 29.81
C GLU A 237 3.35 -2.91 29.74
N TRP A 238 2.46 -2.82 30.74
CA TRP A 238 1.23 -3.58 30.81
C TRP A 238 0.03 -2.76 30.31
N PRO A 239 -0.70 -3.20 29.28
CA PRO A 239 -1.92 -2.52 28.84
C PRO A 239 -3.08 -2.83 29.81
N THR A 240 -3.92 -1.86 30.19
CA THR A 240 -3.92 -0.44 29.83
C THR A 240 -3.25 0.48 30.86
N SER A 241 -2.64 -0.06 31.93
CA SER A 241 -2.09 0.74 33.03
C SER A 241 -0.91 1.63 32.60
N ASP A 242 -0.01 1.08 31.78
CA ASP A 242 1.28 1.71 31.49
C ASP A 242 1.29 2.37 30.10
N TRP A 243 0.34 2.01 29.23
CA TRP A 243 0.17 2.54 27.87
C TRP A 243 -0.54 3.91 27.88
N VAL A 244 0.11 4.91 28.47
CA VAL A 244 -0.46 6.25 28.73
C VAL A 244 -0.37 7.18 27.51
N ASP A 245 0.73 7.14 26.77
CA ASP A 245 0.95 8.04 25.64
C ASP A 245 0.12 7.66 24.41
N TYR A 246 0.05 6.36 24.15
CA TYR A 246 -0.77 5.76 23.11
C TYR A 246 -1.36 4.48 23.68
N HIS A 247 -2.66 4.26 23.55
CA HIS A 247 -3.25 3.01 24.03
C HIS A 247 -2.76 1.82 23.18
N GLY A 248 -2.51 0.70 23.87
CA GLY A 248 -2.13 -0.56 23.26
C GLY A 248 -3.18 -1.07 22.27
N PRO A 249 -2.77 -1.96 21.35
CA PRO A 249 -3.69 -2.57 20.41
C PRO A 249 -4.63 -3.56 21.10
N TRP A 250 -5.71 -3.92 20.42
CA TRP A 250 -6.56 -5.02 20.84
C TRP A 250 -5.93 -6.36 20.44
N ASN A 251 -6.05 -7.37 21.31
CA ASN A 251 -5.67 -8.73 20.95
C ASN A 251 -6.78 -9.34 20.08
N PRO A 252 -6.47 -9.91 18.89
CA PRO A 252 -7.50 -10.51 18.04
C PRO A 252 -8.17 -11.75 18.63
N ARG A 253 -7.65 -12.31 19.73
CA ARG A 253 -8.25 -13.44 20.45
C ARG A 253 -9.01 -13.00 21.68
N GLY A 254 -9.97 -13.83 22.11
CA GLY A 254 -10.77 -13.57 23.30
C GLY A 254 -11.56 -12.27 23.22
N ASP A 255 -12.13 -12.00 22.04
CA ASP A 255 -13.00 -10.85 21.76
C ASP A 255 -12.35 -9.48 22.05
N GLY A 256 -11.02 -9.39 21.97
CA GLY A 256 -10.30 -8.15 22.30
C GLY A 256 -9.86 -8.06 23.76
N TYR A 257 -10.39 -8.88 24.67
CA TYR A 257 -10.18 -8.73 26.11
C TYR A 257 -8.89 -9.36 26.65
N LEU A 258 -8.11 -10.03 25.80
CA LEU A 258 -6.79 -10.52 26.17
C LEU A 258 -5.72 -9.45 25.99
N THR A 259 -4.64 -9.54 26.77
CA THR A 259 -3.47 -8.68 26.59
C THR A 259 -2.72 -9.07 25.30
N PRO A 260 -2.33 -8.12 24.44
CA PRO A 260 -1.43 -8.38 23.31
C PRO A 260 0.04 -8.54 23.74
N SER A 261 0.34 -8.41 25.05
CA SER A 261 1.71 -8.37 25.60
C SER A 261 2.55 -7.22 25.01
N GLY A 262 3.88 -7.32 25.06
CA GLY A 262 4.82 -6.33 24.55
C GLY A 262 6.19 -6.96 24.23
N SER A 263 7.14 -6.21 23.66
CA SER A 263 7.02 -4.80 23.27
C SER A 263 6.33 -4.60 21.90
N SER A 264 6.46 -5.55 20.97
CA SER A 264 5.88 -5.47 19.60
C SER A 264 4.39 -5.76 19.50
N ALA A 265 3.58 -5.26 20.43
CA ALA A 265 2.15 -5.55 20.50
C ALA A 265 1.42 -5.25 19.19
N GLY A 266 1.73 -4.11 18.55
CA GLY A 266 1.10 -3.71 17.28
C GLY A 266 1.41 -4.68 16.15
N SER A 267 2.65 -5.20 16.08
CA SER A 267 3.05 -6.16 15.04
C SER A 267 2.39 -7.50 15.20
N ALA A 268 2.36 -8.02 16.42
CA ALA A 268 1.66 -9.25 16.72
C ALA A 268 0.17 -9.14 16.39
N SER A 269 -0.50 -8.08 16.85
CA SER A 269 -1.93 -7.85 16.61
C SER A 269 -2.23 -7.64 15.12
N ALA A 270 -1.41 -6.87 14.40
CA ALA A 270 -1.64 -6.59 12.99
C ALA A 270 -1.57 -7.87 12.13
N VAL A 271 -0.47 -8.62 12.24
CA VAL A 271 -0.26 -9.85 11.45
C VAL A 271 -1.29 -10.93 11.80
N SER A 272 -1.70 -11.00 13.07
CA SER A 272 -2.72 -11.94 13.53
C SER A 272 -4.14 -11.58 13.09
N THR A 273 -4.39 -10.35 12.62
CA THR A 273 -5.73 -9.88 12.26
C THR A 273 -5.91 -9.63 10.77
N TYR A 274 -5.00 -8.87 10.16
CA TYR A 274 -5.18 -8.35 8.82
C TYR A 274 -4.62 -9.33 7.79
N THR A 275 -5.48 -10.11 7.14
CA THR A 275 -5.07 -11.10 6.14
C THR A 275 -4.40 -10.48 4.92
N TRP A 276 -4.75 -9.23 4.58
CA TRP A 276 -4.11 -8.45 3.51
C TRP A 276 -2.69 -7.98 3.88
N LEU A 277 -2.37 -7.95 5.18
CA LEU A 277 -1.04 -7.57 5.65
C LEU A 277 -0.17 -8.82 5.68
N ASP A 278 0.55 -9.07 4.59
CA ASP A 278 1.46 -10.19 4.50
C ASP A 278 2.85 -9.83 4.96
N THR A 279 3.38 -10.66 5.87
CA THR A 279 4.78 -10.58 6.27
C THR A 279 5.70 -11.15 5.19
N PHE A 280 5.16 -11.99 4.30
CA PHE A 280 5.67 -12.30 2.95
C PHE A 280 4.57 -12.93 2.07
N GLY A 281 4.49 -12.46 0.82
CA GLY A 281 3.51 -12.84 -0.21
C GLY A 281 2.67 -11.64 -0.64
N GLU A 282 3.05 -10.98 -1.74
CA GLU A 282 2.46 -9.71 -2.22
C GLU A 282 2.52 -8.52 -1.21
N HIS A 283 3.58 -8.57 -0.41
CA HIS A 283 4.50 -7.49 -0.04
C HIS A 283 3.96 -6.26 0.69
N GLN A 284 3.50 -6.41 1.94
CA GLN A 284 3.26 -5.28 2.85
C GLN A 284 3.90 -5.50 4.22
N ILE A 285 5.09 -4.94 4.46
CA ILE A 285 5.73 -4.96 5.78
C ILE A 285 5.21 -3.84 6.64
N THR A 286 4.92 -4.21 7.87
CA THR A 286 4.91 -3.30 9.00
C THR A 286 6.15 -3.45 9.87
N ILE A 287 6.88 -2.35 10.09
CA ILE A 287 8.06 -2.31 10.95
C ILE A 287 7.63 -2.10 12.39
N GLY A 288 7.77 -3.12 13.22
CA GLY A 288 7.73 -3.02 14.68
C GLY A 288 8.75 -4.00 15.29
N GLY A 289 9.55 -3.50 16.23
CA GLY A 289 10.72 -4.19 16.76
C GLY A 289 10.46 -4.95 18.05
N SER A 290 11.03 -6.18 18.11
CA SER A 290 11.26 -7.16 19.20
C SER A 290 10.17 -8.20 19.59
N GLY A 291 10.48 -9.49 19.31
CA GLY A 291 9.93 -10.74 19.89
C GLY A 291 8.95 -11.51 18.98
N ASN A 292 9.22 -12.72 18.44
CA ASN A 292 9.11 -14.00 19.18
C ASN A 292 9.87 -15.20 18.55
N PHE A 293 10.85 -14.96 17.69
CA PHE A 293 11.87 -15.98 17.37
C PHE A 293 13.25 -15.32 17.41
N ARG A 294 14.12 -15.81 18.30
CA ARG A 294 15.46 -15.27 18.53
C ARG A 294 16.47 -16.01 17.63
N ASN A 295 17.17 -15.28 16.76
CA ASN A 295 18.47 -15.65 16.21
C ASN A 295 19.48 -14.51 16.46
N GLU A 296 20.77 -14.75 16.17
CA GLU A 296 21.94 -14.13 16.81
C GLU A 296 22.06 -12.59 16.83
N THR A 297 22.69 -12.09 17.89
CA THR A 297 22.72 -10.71 18.39
C THR A 297 23.52 -9.67 17.60
N HIS A 298 24.01 -9.95 16.38
CA HIS A 298 25.10 -9.14 15.81
C HIS A 298 24.78 -8.29 14.57
N ALA A 299 23.59 -8.37 13.98
CA ALA A 299 23.42 -7.88 12.60
C ALA A 299 23.15 -6.36 12.42
N TRP A 300 22.71 -5.58 13.42
CA TRP A 300 22.14 -4.23 13.14
C TRP A 300 22.47 -3.11 14.13
N SER A 301 22.63 -1.89 13.60
CA SER A 301 23.12 -0.69 14.28
C SER A 301 22.01 0.29 14.71
N ARG A 302 21.48 0.08 15.93
CA ARG A 302 20.89 1.03 16.91
C ARG A 302 19.84 0.27 17.71
N LYS A 303 20.18 -0.02 18.95
CA LYS A 303 19.46 -0.91 19.86
C LYS A 303 19.20 -0.15 21.15
N TYR A 304 18.07 -0.41 21.81
CA TYR A 304 17.85 -0.01 23.21
C TYR A 304 18.97 -0.59 24.09
N HIS A 305 19.29 -1.87 23.88
CA HIS A 305 20.47 -2.50 24.45
C HIS A 305 21.34 -3.17 23.38
N ARG A 306 22.56 -2.65 23.19
CA ARG A 306 23.50 -3.08 22.13
C ARG A 306 23.73 -4.60 22.09
N ASN A 307 23.74 -5.23 23.27
CA ASN A 307 24.12 -6.63 23.41
C ASN A 307 22.94 -7.59 23.39
N TRP A 308 21.69 -7.12 23.59
CA TRP A 308 20.54 -8.00 23.82
C TRP A 308 19.45 -7.85 22.77
N ASP A 309 19.35 -6.70 22.12
CA ASP A 309 18.30 -6.51 21.14
C ASP A 309 18.66 -7.17 19.82
N THR A 310 17.64 -7.77 19.20
CA THR A 310 17.70 -8.26 17.82
C THR A 310 16.37 -7.94 17.16
N ILE A 311 16.43 -7.51 15.90
CA ILE A 311 15.23 -7.32 15.08
C ILE A 311 14.82 -8.68 14.54
N GLY A 312 13.53 -8.99 14.59
CA GLY A 312 12.91 -10.11 13.87
C GLY A 312 11.58 -9.66 13.31
N GLY A 313 10.73 -10.59 12.89
CA GLY A 313 9.35 -10.25 12.54
C GLY A 313 8.37 -11.36 12.88
N PHE A 314 7.10 -10.99 12.79
CA PHE A 314 5.97 -11.89 12.96
C PHE A 314 5.63 -12.46 11.60
N VAL A 315 5.16 -13.71 11.58
CA VAL A 315 4.67 -14.38 10.37
C VAL A 315 3.56 -15.35 10.74
N ARG A 316 2.82 -15.88 9.76
CA ARG A 316 1.74 -16.85 9.99
C ARG A 316 2.21 -18.29 9.83
N THR A 317 3.22 -18.52 9.00
CA THR A 317 3.71 -19.87 8.69
C THR A 317 5.21 -20.02 8.94
N ALA A 318 5.65 -21.25 9.23
CA ALA A 318 7.08 -21.55 9.38
C ALA A 318 7.88 -21.29 8.10
N THR A 319 7.23 -21.45 6.93
CA THR A 319 7.83 -21.15 5.63
C THR A 319 8.11 -19.65 5.49
N GLU A 320 7.12 -18.80 5.79
CA GLU A 320 7.31 -17.34 5.83
C GLU A 320 8.41 -16.95 6.82
N PHE A 321 8.48 -17.63 7.97
CA PHE A 321 9.50 -17.34 8.98
C PHE A 321 10.91 -17.56 8.42
N LYS A 322 11.11 -18.68 7.73
CA LYS A 322 12.38 -18.99 7.09
C LYS A 322 12.75 -17.93 6.06
N THR A 323 11.84 -17.61 5.14
CA THR A 323 12.09 -16.57 4.13
C THR A 323 12.43 -15.22 4.75
N LEU A 324 11.73 -14.84 5.83
CA LEU A 324 12.05 -13.63 6.57
C LEU A 324 13.41 -13.68 7.25
N ALA A 325 13.76 -14.79 7.87
CA ALA A 325 15.08 -14.95 8.47
C ALA A 325 16.19 -14.86 7.41
N ASP A 326 16.02 -15.51 6.25
CA ASP A 326 16.96 -15.45 5.13
C ASP A 326 17.11 -14.00 4.64
N ALA A 327 15.99 -13.28 4.47
CA ALA A 327 16.00 -11.86 4.08
C ALA A 327 16.61 -10.92 5.13
N LEU A 328 16.46 -11.21 6.43
CA LEU A 328 16.94 -10.34 7.51
C LEU A 328 18.40 -10.58 7.91
N TYR A 329 18.92 -11.80 7.71
CA TYR A 329 20.18 -12.22 8.31
C TYR A 329 21.18 -12.84 7.32
N ASP A 330 20.76 -13.30 6.14
CA ASP A 330 21.66 -14.01 5.23
C ASP A 330 22.24 -13.08 4.15
N THR A 331 23.34 -12.40 4.47
CA THR A 331 23.93 -11.35 3.62
C THR A 331 24.80 -11.87 2.47
N ALA A 332 25.05 -13.17 2.34
CA ALA A 332 25.89 -13.72 1.26
C ALA A 332 25.09 -14.41 0.14
N GLU A 333 23.90 -14.95 0.43
CA GLU A 333 23.06 -15.63 -0.57
C GLU A 333 21.93 -14.77 -1.15
N THR A 334 21.69 -13.57 -0.61
CA THR A 334 20.56 -12.70 -0.99
C THR A 334 20.92 -11.56 -1.94
N GLU A 335 22.22 -11.31 -2.20
CA GLU A 335 22.70 -10.17 -3.00
C GLU A 335 22.24 -10.16 -4.48
N CYS A 336 21.55 -11.21 -4.96
CA CYS A 336 20.99 -11.30 -6.31
C CYS A 336 19.63 -12.03 -6.36
N LYS A 337 18.94 -12.24 -5.24
CA LYS A 337 17.66 -12.98 -5.23
C LYS A 337 16.48 -12.01 -5.19
N THR A 338 15.79 -11.88 -6.32
CA THR A 338 14.41 -11.39 -6.33
C THR A 338 13.53 -12.53 -5.82
N TYR A 339 12.79 -12.30 -4.73
CA TYR A 339 11.87 -13.30 -4.21
C TYR A 339 10.58 -13.26 -5.05
N GLU A 340 10.39 -14.25 -5.93
CA GLU A 340 9.24 -14.30 -6.82
C GLU A 340 7.92 -14.62 -6.10
N VAL A 341 6.84 -14.04 -6.62
CA VAL A 341 5.46 -14.19 -6.19
C VAL A 341 5.00 -15.63 -6.39
N ARG A 342 4.45 -16.27 -5.35
CA ARG A 342 3.74 -17.54 -5.55
C ARG A 342 2.41 -17.25 -6.25
N SER A 343 2.18 -17.96 -7.35
CA SER A 343 0.91 -18.02 -8.08
C SER A 343 -0.21 -18.66 -7.29
#